data_AF-A0A2D8QNL9-F1
#
_entry.id   AF-A0A2D8QNL9-F1
#
_cell.length_a   1.000
_cell.length_b   1.000
_cell.length_c   1.000
_cell.angle_alpha   90.00
_cell.angle_beta   90.00
_cell.angle_gamma   90.00
#
_symmetry.space_group_name_H-M   'P 1'
#
loop_
_entity.id
_entity.type
_entity.pdbx_description
1 polymer ?
#
loop_
_entity_poly.entity_id
_entity_poly.type
_entity_poly.pdbx_seq_one_letter_code
_entity_poly.pdbx_strand_id
1 'polypeptide(L)'
;MTISKESALTIAKVLAEALPYIQRFTGKTVVIKYGGHAMIDEPLKQSFARDIVLMKLVGINPVVVHGGGPQIGSLLDQLNIESEFIDGMRVTDRQTMDVVQMVLGGTVNQSIVNLINQNGGKAVGLTGKDATLIRAKKMLIERTSPEILTPEIIDIGQVGEVIGIDRHVIDLLTKSDIIPVIAPIGVGENNETYNINADLVAGKLAEELCAEKLILLTDVEGLKDKNDKLLTGLSSGEVDRLINNGTITGGMLPKIKCALSAVNGGVISSHIIDGRVPHAILLEVLTDEGVGTLITNLNRELNS
;
A
#
# COMPACT_ATOMS: atom_id res chain seq x y z
N MET A 1 -6.16 29.31 -15.91
CA MET A 1 -6.63 29.61 -14.54
C MET A 1 -6.05 30.93 -14.10
N THR A 2 -6.87 31.91 -13.74
CA THR A 2 -6.41 33.16 -13.11
C THR A 2 -6.56 33.03 -11.60
N ILE A 3 -5.44 32.90 -10.90
CA ILE A 3 -5.38 32.90 -9.42
C ILE A 3 -5.18 34.32 -8.90
N SER A 4 -5.64 34.59 -7.67
CA SER A 4 -5.41 35.90 -7.04
C SER A 4 -3.92 36.10 -6.76
N LYS A 5 -3.49 37.37 -6.64
CA LYS A 5 -2.10 37.70 -6.26
C LYS A 5 -1.74 37.09 -4.91
N GLU A 6 -2.66 37.10 -3.95
CA GLU A 6 -2.48 36.51 -2.63
C GLU A 6 -2.26 34.99 -2.71
N SER A 7 -3.11 34.28 -3.45
CA SER A 7 -2.93 32.83 -3.66
C SER A 7 -1.61 32.51 -4.37
N ALA A 8 -1.21 33.31 -5.35
CA ALA A 8 0.08 33.14 -6.04
C ALA A 8 1.28 33.31 -5.08
N LEU A 9 1.23 34.31 -4.19
CA LEU A 9 2.26 34.51 -3.16
C LEU A 9 2.30 33.35 -2.17
N THR A 10 1.15 32.84 -1.72
CA THR A 10 1.08 31.66 -0.85
C THR A 10 1.66 30.43 -1.53
N ILE A 11 1.31 30.16 -2.78
CA ILE A 11 1.85 29.02 -3.54
C ILE A 11 3.38 29.12 -3.66
N ALA A 12 3.90 30.29 -4.03
CA ALA A 12 5.34 30.50 -4.16
C ALA A 12 6.07 30.29 -2.83
N LYS A 13 5.51 30.80 -1.72
CA LYS A 13 6.07 30.62 -0.37
C LYS A 13 6.09 29.15 0.04
N VAL A 14 4.95 28.45 -0.10
CA VAL A 14 4.82 27.04 0.28
C VAL A 14 5.76 26.16 -0.54
N LEU A 15 5.86 26.37 -1.86
CA LEU A 15 6.80 25.60 -2.69
C LEU A 15 8.27 25.85 -2.33
N ALA A 16 8.63 27.09 -1.97
CA ALA A 16 9.97 27.41 -1.52
C ALA A 16 10.30 26.75 -0.17
N GLU A 17 9.35 26.74 0.78
CA GLU A 17 9.50 26.06 2.08
C GLU A 17 9.49 24.54 1.96
N ALA A 18 8.79 23.99 0.96
CA ALA A 18 8.75 22.55 0.67
C ALA A 18 10.01 22.02 -0.05
N LEU A 19 10.85 22.91 -0.59
CA LEU A 19 12.01 22.54 -1.42
C LEU A 19 12.99 21.55 -0.73
N PRO A 20 13.35 21.71 0.56
CA PRO A 20 14.23 20.76 1.24
C PRO A 20 13.65 19.33 1.27
N TYR A 21 12.33 19.21 1.46
CA TYR A 21 11.63 17.91 1.46
C TYR A 21 11.64 17.29 0.07
N ILE A 22 11.37 18.08 -0.98
CA ILE A 22 11.46 17.62 -2.38
C ILE A 22 12.87 17.11 -2.68
N GLN A 23 13.90 17.87 -2.32
CA GLN A 23 15.30 17.50 -2.57
C GLN A 23 15.68 16.19 -1.87
N ARG A 24 15.20 15.97 -0.63
CA ARG A 24 15.44 14.74 0.12
C ARG A 24 14.92 13.49 -0.59
N PHE A 25 13.77 13.58 -1.28
CA PHE A 25 13.11 12.45 -1.93
C PHE A 25 13.30 12.38 -3.45
N THR A 26 14.01 13.35 -4.05
CA THR A 26 14.29 13.34 -5.49
C THR A 26 15.08 12.09 -5.88
N GLY A 27 14.61 11.37 -6.89
CA GLY A 27 15.17 10.11 -7.37
C GLY A 27 14.83 8.89 -6.50
N LYS A 28 14.18 9.08 -5.35
CA LYS A 28 13.83 8.00 -4.44
C LYS A 28 12.51 7.34 -4.83
N THR A 29 12.42 6.04 -4.57
CA THR A 29 11.18 5.27 -4.75
C THR A 29 10.34 5.33 -3.48
N VAL A 30 9.04 5.59 -3.67
CA VAL A 30 8.03 5.51 -2.61
C VAL A 30 6.97 4.53 -3.05
N VAL A 31 6.73 3.48 -2.26
CA VAL A 31 5.65 2.52 -2.52
C VAL A 31 4.42 2.93 -1.73
N ILE A 32 3.28 3.10 -2.41
CA ILE A 32 2.03 3.55 -1.81
C ILE A 32 1.00 2.45 -1.98
N LYS A 33 0.53 1.89 -0.86
CA LYS A 33 -0.66 1.06 -0.86
C LYS A 33 -1.89 1.96 -0.80
N TYR A 34 -2.64 1.99 -1.89
CA TYR A 34 -3.94 2.66 -2.01
C TYR A 34 -5.09 1.68 -1.73
N GLY A 35 -5.93 1.98 -0.76
CA GLY A 35 -6.95 1.06 -0.25
C GLY A 35 -7.95 1.73 0.68
N GLY A 36 -9.06 1.05 0.97
CA GLY A 36 -10.05 1.51 1.95
C GLY A 36 -11.07 2.51 1.38
N HIS A 37 -11.62 3.34 2.26
CA HIS A 37 -12.59 4.40 1.96
C HIS A 37 -12.04 5.44 0.97
N ALA A 38 -10.72 5.65 0.94
CA ALA A 38 -10.06 6.53 -0.03
C ALA A 38 -10.30 6.10 -1.48
N MET A 39 -10.67 4.83 -1.72
CA MET A 39 -11.03 4.29 -3.04
C MET A 39 -12.52 4.37 -3.37
N ILE A 40 -13.34 4.94 -2.49
CA ILE A 40 -14.79 5.02 -2.67
C ILE A 40 -15.20 6.45 -2.98
N ASP A 41 -14.74 7.40 -2.16
CA ASP A 41 -15.06 8.83 -2.28
C ASP A 41 -14.35 9.49 -3.48
N GLU A 42 -15.11 10.14 -4.35
CA GLU A 42 -14.59 10.77 -5.57
C GLU A 42 -13.63 11.94 -5.31
N PRO A 43 -13.91 12.89 -4.39
CA PRO A 43 -12.94 13.88 -3.97
C PRO A 43 -11.60 13.28 -3.50
N LEU A 44 -11.62 12.21 -2.68
CA LEU A 44 -10.40 11.56 -2.21
C LEU A 44 -9.64 10.85 -3.33
N LYS A 45 -10.34 10.18 -4.27
CA LYS A 45 -9.73 9.64 -5.49
C LYS A 45 -8.97 10.71 -6.26
N GLN A 46 -9.61 11.85 -6.52
CA GLN A 46 -8.99 12.96 -7.26
C GLN A 46 -7.79 13.54 -6.50
N SER A 47 -7.90 13.68 -5.18
CA SER A 47 -6.77 14.09 -4.33
C SER A 47 -5.60 13.14 -4.48
N PHE A 48 -5.83 11.83 -4.31
CA PHE A 48 -4.80 10.80 -4.44
C PHE A 48 -4.08 10.87 -5.80
N ALA A 49 -4.84 10.92 -6.90
CA ALA A 49 -4.24 10.97 -8.22
C ALA A 49 -3.39 12.23 -8.43
N ARG A 50 -3.84 13.39 -7.95
CA ARG A 50 -3.04 14.62 -8.00
C ARG A 50 -1.77 14.53 -7.18
N ASP A 51 -1.83 13.94 -5.99
CA ASP A 51 -0.66 13.74 -5.13
C ASP A 51 0.38 12.87 -5.83
N ILE A 52 -0.04 11.74 -6.42
CA ILE A 52 0.83 10.83 -7.15
C ILE A 52 1.46 11.51 -8.38
N VAL A 53 0.70 12.30 -9.12
CA VAL A 53 1.22 13.08 -10.26
C VAL A 53 2.23 14.12 -9.77
N LEU A 54 1.93 14.85 -8.71
CA LEU A 54 2.83 15.87 -8.17
C LEU A 54 4.15 15.24 -7.71
N MET A 55 4.09 14.12 -6.99
CA MET A 55 5.28 13.36 -6.59
C MET A 55 6.18 13.04 -7.79
N LYS A 56 5.59 12.54 -8.88
CA LYS A 56 6.37 12.21 -10.09
C LYS A 56 6.98 13.45 -10.75
N LEU A 57 6.23 14.55 -10.82
CA LEU A 57 6.70 15.80 -11.41
C LEU A 57 7.84 16.46 -10.62
N VAL A 58 7.86 16.31 -9.29
CA VAL A 58 8.94 16.82 -8.44
C VAL A 58 10.12 15.85 -8.29
N GLY A 59 10.14 14.76 -9.08
CA GLY A 59 11.27 13.83 -9.19
C GLY A 59 11.23 12.63 -8.24
N ILE A 60 10.15 12.43 -7.49
CA ILE A 60 9.94 11.22 -6.67
C ILE A 60 9.40 10.12 -7.58
N ASN A 61 9.74 8.86 -7.33
CA ASN A 61 9.24 7.71 -8.10
C ASN A 61 8.14 6.98 -7.31
N PRO A 62 6.86 7.39 -7.41
CA PRO A 62 5.77 6.67 -6.78
C PRO A 62 5.50 5.35 -7.50
N VAL A 63 5.30 4.29 -6.72
CA VAL A 63 4.83 2.97 -7.19
C VAL A 63 3.57 2.64 -6.41
N VAL A 64 2.44 2.52 -7.10
CA VAL A 64 1.13 2.34 -6.46
C VAL A 64 0.79 0.85 -6.43
N VAL A 65 0.41 0.34 -5.27
CA VAL A 65 -0.22 -0.97 -5.10
C VAL A 65 -1.64 -0.74 -4.62
N HIS A 66 -2.64 -1.40 -5.19
CA HIS A 66 -4.03 -1.13 -4.80
C HIS A 66 -4.78 -2.34 -4.24
N GLY A 67 -5.81 -2.07 -3.43
CA GLY A 67 -6.82 -3.07 -3.05
C GLY A 67 -8.03 -3.08 -3.98
N GLY A 68 -9.12 -3.72 -3.54
CA GLY A 68 -10.40 -3.68 -4.26
C GLY A 68 -11.48 -4.53 -3.59
N GLY A 69 -11.41 -4.72 -2.27
CA GLY A 69 -12.28 -5.61 -1.51
C GLY A 69 -13.78 -5.34 -1.71
N PRO A 70 -14.25 -4.08 -1.60
CA PRO A 70 -15.65 -3.74 -1.84
C PRO A 70 -16.13 -4.04 -3.27
N GLN A 71 -15.31 -3.75 -4.28
CA GLN A 71 -15.64 -3.97 -5.68
C GLN A 71 -15.71 -5.46 -6.02
N ILE A 72 -14.81 -6.27 -5.42
CA ILE A 72 -14.87 -7.74 -5.54
C ILE A 72 -16.17 -8.25 -4.92
N GLY A 73 -16.47 -7.83 -3.68
CA GLY A 73 -17.69 -8.25 -2.97
C GLY A 73 -18.95 -7.93 -3.77
N SER A 74 -19.05 -6.71 -4.30
CA SER A 74 -20.20 -6.30 -5.12
C SER A 74 -20.42 -7.18 -6.35
N LEU A 75 -19.36 -7.65 -7.04
CA LEU A 75 -19.51 -8.52 -8.21
C LEU A 75 -19.80 -9.97 -7.80
N LEU A 76 -19.20 -10.46 -6.72
CA LEU A 76 -19.52 -11.79 -6.17
C LEU A 76 -21.01 -11.87 -5.79
N ASP A 77 -21.53 -10.85 -5.10
CA ASP A 77 -22.93 -10.75 -4.72
C ASP A 77 -23.86 -10.76 -5.95
N GLN A 78 -23.52 -10.00 -7.00
CA GLN A 78 -24.27 -9.99 -8.27
C GLN A 78 -24.30 -11.35 -8.97
N LEU A 79 -23.23 -12.13 -8.81
CA LEU A 79 -23.10 -13.48 -9.39
C LEU A 79 -23.63 -14.58 -8.46
N ASN A 80 -24.13 -14.22 -7.27
CA ASN A 80 -24.54 -15.15 -6.21
C ASN A 80 -23.43 -16.14 -5.82
N ILE A 81 -22.19 -15.66 -5.76
CA ILE A 81 -21.04 -16.42 -5.27
C ILE A 81 -20.81 -16.03 -3.81
N GLU A 82 -20.89 -16.99 -2.89
CA GLU A 82 -20.66 -16.74 -1.48
C GLU A 82 -19.21 -16.32 -1.21
N SER A 83 -19.03 -15.35 -0.32
CA SER A 83 -17.72 -14.84 0.06
C SER A 83 -17.46 -15.05 1.54
N GLU A 84 -16.38 -15.76 1.84
CA GLU A 84 -15.90 -15.97 3.21
C GLU A 84 -14.52 -15.33 3.43
N PHE A 85 -14.23 -14.93 4.68
CA PHE A 85 -12.92 -14.47 5.10
C PHE A 85 -12.39 -15.28 6.27
N ILE A 86 -11.13 -15.69 6.20
CA ILE A 86 -10.38 -16.36 7.27
C ILE A 86 -9.13 -15.53 7.56
N ASP A 87 -8.99 -15.07 8.80
CA ASP A 87 -7.86 -14.27 9.30
C ASP A 87 -7.52 -13.04 8.43
N GLY A 88 -8.57 -12.42 7.86
CA GLY A 88 -8.45 -11.24 6.99
C GLY A 88 -8.12 -11.54 5.52
N MET A 89 -7.96 -12.81 5.16
CA MET A 89 -7.81 -13.28 3.78
C MET A 89 -9.17 -13.75 3.24
N ARG A 90 -9.50 -13.38 2.01
CA ARG A 90 -10.70 -13.88 1.34
C ARG A 90 -10.45 -15.33 0.93
N VAL A 91 -11.27 -16.27 1.40
CA VAL A 91 -11.26 -17.64 0.89
C VAL A 91 -11.55 -17.57 -0.61
N THR A 92 -10.65 -18.11 -1.42
CA THR A 92 -10.65 -17.86 -2.86
C THR A 92 -10.67 -19.19 -3.60
N ASP A 93 -11.84 -19.72 -3.91
CA ASP A 93 -11.94 -20.85 -4.84
C ASP A 93 -11.72 -20.40 -6.29
N ARG A 94 -11.87 -21.33 -7.24
CA ARG A 94 -11.64 -21.05 -8.67
C ARG A 94 -12.56 -19.96 -9.22
N GLN A 95 -13.85 -20.03 -8.89
CA GLN A 95 -14.83 -19.06 -9.40
C GLN A 95 -14.58 -17.67 -8.80
N THR A 96 -14.25 -17.63 -7.51
CA THR A 96 -13.87 -16.42 -6.80
C THR A 96 -12.59 -15.82 -7.37
N MET A 97 -11.58 -16.64 -7.71
CA MET A 97 -10.32 -16.16 -8.29
C MET A 97 -10.54 -15.50 -9.66
N ASP A 98 -11.40 -16.07 -10.52
CA ASP A 98 -11.73 -15.47 -11.81
C ASP A 98 -12.34 -14.08 -11.63
N VAL A 99 -13.26 -13.93 -10.68
CA VAL A 99 -13.86 -12.63 -10.32
C VAL A 99 -12.83 -11.66 -9.76
N VAL A 100 -12.00 -12.11 -8.80
CA VAL A 100 -10.93 -11.29 -8.21
C VAL A 100 -9.98 -10.78 -9.28
N GLN A 101 -9.56 -11.63 -10.21
CA GLN A 101 -8.67 -11.25 -11.30
C GLN A 101 -9.30 -10.20 -12.22
N MET A 102 -10.55 -10.41 -12.64
CA MET A 102 -11.26 -9.47 -13.49
C MET A 102 -11.46 -8.12 -12.82
N VAL A 103 -11.88 -8.10 -11.55
CA VAL A 103 -12.15 -6.86 -10.83
C VAL A 103 -10.86 -6.09 -10.53
N LEU A 104 -9.86 -6.76 -9.94
CA LEU A 104 -8.63 -6.09 -9.56
C LEU A 104 -7.85 -5.63 -10.79
N GLY A 105 -7.58 -6.52 -11.74
CA GLY A 105 -6.77 -6.21 -12.92
C GLY A 105 -7.51 -5.42 -14.00
N GLY A 106 -8.78 -5.71 -14.25
CA GLY A 106 -9.55 -5.14 -15.36
C GLY A 106 -10.32 -3.88 -15.00
N THR A 107 -10.85 -3.76 -13.78
CA THR A 107 -11.71 -2.64 -13.39
C THR A 107 -10.97 -1.65 -12.50
N VAL A 108 -10.55 -2.11 -11.31
CA VAL A 108 -9.99 -1.21 -10.28
C VAL A 108 -8.64 -0.66 -10.72
N ASN A 109 -7.74 -1.52 -11.21
CA ASN A 109 -6.42 -1.11 -11.69
C ASN A 109 -6.54 -0.05 -12.81
N GLN A 110 -7.36 -0.32 -13.82
CA GLN A 110 -7.56 0.58 -14.96
C GLN A 110 -8.27 1.88 -14.57
N SER A 111 -9.15 1.85 -13.57
CA SER A 111 -9.78 3.06 -13.03
C SER A 111 -8.73 4.00 -12.40
N ILE A 112 -7.81 3.46 -11.60
CA ILE A 112 -6.71 4.23 -10.98
C ILE A 112 -5.76 4.77 -12.05
N VAL A 113 -5.37 3.94 -13.02
CA VAL A 113 -4.54 4.35 -14.16
C VAL A 113 -5.16 5.53 -14.90
N ASN A 114 -6.44 5.41 -15.27
CA ASN A 114 -7.15 6.47 -15.97
C ASN A 114 -7.24 7.75 -15.13
N LEU A 115 -7.46 7.63 -13.83
CA LEU A 115 -7.54 8.77 -12.93
C LEU A 115 -6.21 9.54 -12.81
N ILE A 116 -5.08 8.83 -12.73
CA ILE A 116 -3.74 9.44 -12.77
C ILE A 116 -3.52 10.14 -14.10
N ASN A 117 -3.88 9.49 -15.22
CA ASN A 117 -3.74 10.06 -16.56
C ASN A 117 -4.58 11.33 -16.75
N GLN A 118 -5.82 11.35 -16.25
CA GLN A 118 -6.70 12.52 -16.29
C GLN A 118 -6.15 13.71 -15.50
N ASN A 119 -5.30 13.48 -14.50
CA ASN A 119 -4.63 14.52 -13.73
C ASN A 119 -3.23 14.88 -14.29
N GLY A 120 -2.90 14.41 -15.51
CA GLY A 120 -1.68 14.79 -16.23
C GLY A 120 -0.47 13.89 -15.98
N GLY A 121 -0.64 12.79 -15.25
CA GLY A 121 0.38 11.75 -15.13
C GLY A 121 0.40 10.80 -16.33
N LYS A 122 1.34 9.85 -16.27
CA LYS A 122 1.38 8.70 -17.17
C LYS A 122 1.43 7.45 -16.31
N ALA A 123 0.36 6.68 -16.27
CA ALA A 123 0.29 5.45 -15.48
C ALA A 123 0.19 4.21 -16.37
N VAL A 124 0.80 3.12 -15.92
CA VAL A 124 0.67 1.79 -16.52
C VAL A 124 0.16 0.82 -15.46
N GLY A 125 -0.93 0.14 -15.79
CA GLY A 125 -1.54 -0.88 -14.98
C GLY A 125 -0.86 -2.24 -15.17
N LEU A 126 -0.45 -2.87 -14.07
CA LEU A 126 0.20 -4.17 -14.04
C LEU A 126 -0.47 -5.08 -13.00
N THR A 127 -0.36 -6.38 -13.24
CA THR A 127 -0.61 -7.46 -12.29
C THR A 127 0.68 -8.24 -12.09
N GLY A 128 0.73 -9.20 -11.17
CA GLY A 128 1.88 -10.09 -11.06
C GLY A 128 2.11 -11.02 -12.25
N LYS A 129 1.12 -11.12 -13.17
CA LYS A 129 1.26 -11.88 -14.42
C LYS A 129 2.16 -11.18 -15.42
N ASP A 130 2.15 -9.85 -15.41
CA ASP A 130 2.86 -9.03 -16.38
C ASP A 130 4.37 -9.12 -16.11
N ALA A 131 5.10 -9.71 -17.06
CA ALA A 131 6.52 -10.03 -16.92
C ALA A 131 6.87 -10.85 -15.66
N THR A 132 5.92 -11.64 -15.13
CA THR A 132 6.10 -12.41 -13.90
C THR A 132 6.51 -11.54 -12.70
N LEU A 133 5.98 -10.31 -12.64
CA LEU A 133 6.29 -9.30 -11.62
C LEU A 133 6.14 -9.83 -10.19
N ILE A 134 5.11 -10.62 -9.90
CA ILE A 134 4.86 -11.16 -8.55
C ILE A 134 4.81 -12.69 -8.63
N ARG A 135 5.89 -13.34 -8.19
CA ARG A 135 5.91 -14.79 -7.99
C ARG A 135 5.31 -15.12 -6.64
N ALA A 136 4.45 -16.12 -6.60
CA ALA A 136 3.74 -16.53 -5.40
C ALA A 136 3.67 -18.05 -5.25
N LYS A 137 3.44 -18.50 -4.03
CA LYS A 137 3.07 -19.88 -3.71
C LYS A 137 1.75 -19.86 -2.95
N LYS A 138 1.07 -21.00 -2.90
CA LYS A 138 -0.15 -21.16 -2.11
C LYS A 138 0.11 -20.87 -0.63
N MET A 139 -0.76 -20.07 -0.02
CA MET A 139 -0.79 -19.82 1.42
C MET A 139 -1.52 -20.96 2.11
N LEU A 140 -0.92 -21.49 3.17
CA LEU A 140 -1.55 -22.46 4.07
C LEU A 140 -1.63 -21.80 5.45
N ILE A 141 -2.84 -21.74 6.02
CA ILE A 141 -3.01 -21.17 7.36
C ILE A 141 -2.87 -22.30 8.38
N GLU A 142 -1.88 -22.18 9.27
CA GLU A 142 -1.77 -23.06 10.42
C GLU A 142 -2.53 -22.45 11.60
N ARG A 143 -3.58 -23.13 12.07
CA ARG A 143 -4.26 -22.75 13.31
C ARG A 143 -3.74 -23.57 14.48
N THR A 144 -3.27 -22.86 15.49
CA THR A 144 -2.91 -23.43 16.79
C THR A 144 -3.92 -22.93 17.82
N SER A 145 -4.59 -23.85 18.50
CA SER A 145 -5.45 -23.57 19.65
C SER A 145 -4.89 -24.29 20.87
N PRO A 146 -5.00 -23.74 22.10
CA PRO A 146 -4.60 -24.44 23.32
C PRO A 146 -5.25 -25.83 23.48
N GLU A 147 -6.38 -26.06 22.80
CA GLU A 147 -7.16 -27.29 22.83
C GLU A 147 -6.73 -28.32 21.77
N ILE A 148 -5.92 -27.92 20.77
CA ILE A 148 -5.54 -28.76 19.63
C ILE A 148 -4.04 -29.08 19.74
N LEU A 149 -3.71 -30.35 19.97
CA LEU A 149 -2.32 -30.84 20.14
C LEU A 149 -1.49 -30.84 18.84
N THR A 150 -2.14 -30.76 17.67
CA THR A 150 -1.50 -30.75 16.35
C THR A 150 -2.03 -29.58 15.50
N PRO A 151 -1.16 -28.69 14.97
CA PRO A 151 -1.60 -27.58 14.13
C PRO A 151 -2.51 -28.04 12.99
N GLU A 152 -3.68 -27.42 12.84
CA GLU A 152 -4.59 -27.69 11.73
C GLU A 152 -4.16 -26.85 10.52
N ILE A 153 -3.93 -27.50 9.38
CA ILE A 153 -3.63 -26.84 8.11
C ILE A 153 -4.94 -26.53 7.40
N ILE A 154 -5.25 -25.25 7.27
CA ILE A 154 -6.44 -24.76 6.59
C ILE A 154 -6.05 -24.30 5.19
N ASP A 155 -6.64 -24.98 4.19
CA ASP A 155 -6.56 -24.59 2.79
C ASP A 155 -7.65 -23.57 2.47
N ILE A 156 -7.25 -22.33 2.22
CA ILE A 156 -8.14 -21.21 1.89
C ILE A 156 -8.27 -20.97 0.37
N GLY A 157 -7.86 -21.96 -0.44
CA GLY A 157 -7.94 -21.93 -1.90
C GLY A 157 -6.76 -21.21 -2.55
N GLN A 158 -7.03 -20.48 -3.63
CA GLN A 158 -6.10 -19.70 -4.43
C GLN A 158 -5.68 -18.38 -3.76
N VAL A 159 -5.32 -18.46 -2.48
CA VAL A 159 -4.67 -17.37 -1.75
C VAL A 159 -3.18 -17.63 -1.73
N GLY A 160 -2.37 -16.58 -1.93
CA GLY A 160 -0.93 -16.71 -2.09
C GLY A 160 -0.09 -15.90 -1.12
N GLU A 161 1.15 -16.36 -0.98
CA GLU A 161 2.27 -15.64 -0.36
C GLU A 161 3.26 -15.25 -1.45
N VAL A 162 3.77 -14.01 -1.38
CA VAL A 162 4.82 -13.55 -2.29
C VAL A 162 6.12 -14.28 -1.97
N ILE A 163 6.69 -14.95 -2.96
CA ILE A 163 8.01 -15.61 -2.85
C ILE A 163 9.14 -14.79 -3.49
N GLY A 164 8.78 -13.84 -4.35
CA GLY A 164 9.74 -12.90 -4.91
C GLY A 164 9.10 -11.93 -5.91
N ILE A 165 9.75 -10.79 -6.10
CA ILE A 165 9.36 -9.77 -7.06
C ILE A 165 10.41 -9.68 -8.17
N ASP A 166 9.99 -9.69 -9.44
CA ASP A 166 10.87 -9.31 -10.54
C ASP A 166 10.75 -7.79 -10.79
N ARG A 167 11.75 -7.04 -10.33
CA ARG A 167 11.76 -5.58 -10.43
C ARG A 167 12.02 -5.04 -11.84
N HIS A 168 12.37 -5.87 -12.82
CA HIS A 168 12.83 -5.40 -14.13
C HIS A 168 11.85 -4.45 -14.81
N VAL A 169 10.56 -4.81 -14.85
CA VAL A 169 9.52 -3.96 -15.46
C VAL A 169 9.32 -2.66 -14.68
N ILE A 170 9.39 -2.71 -13.34
CA ILE A 170 9.24 -1.52 -12.49
C ILE A 170 10.42 -0.57 -12.67
N ASP A 171 11.64 -1.09 -12.74
CA ASP A 171 12.85 -0.28 -12.96
C ASP A 171 12.82 0.41 -14.32
N LEU A 172 12.33 -0.25 -15.37
CA LEU A 172 12.17 0.35 -16.70
C LEU A 172 11.16 1.51 -16.67
N LEU A 173 10.00 1.30 -16.05
CA LEU A 173 8.95 2.32 -15.95
C LEU A 173 9.40 3.50 -15.10
N THR A 174 9.99 3.25 -13.93
CA THR A 174 10.40 4.31 -12.99
C THR A 174 11.57 5.16 -13.48
N LYS A 175 12.45 4.61 -14.34
CA LYS A 175 13.48 5.39 -15.06
C LYS A 175 12.90 6.36 -16.08
N SER A 176 11.67 6.11 -16.54
CA SER A 176 10.91 7.04 -17.38
C SER A 176 9.99 7.93 -16.53
N ASP A 177 9.07 8.66 -17.16
CA ASP A 177 8.04 9.45 -16.49
C ASP A 177 6.76 8.66 -16.17
N ILE A 178 6.81 7.33 -16.25
CA ILE A 178 5.66 6.43 -16.03
C ILE A 178 5.54 5.99 -14.56
N ILE A 179 4.32 5.96 -14.06
CA ILE A 179 3.91 5.54 -12.71
C ILE A 179 3.32 4.13 -12.78
N PRO A 180 3.97 3.11 -12.18
CA PRO A 180 3.41 1.76 -12.11
C PRO A 180 2.23 1.69 -11.13
N VAL A 181 1.14 1.05 -11.55
CA VAL A 181 -0.05 0.78 -10.71
C VAL A 181 -0.30 -0.72 -10.70
N ILE A 182 -0.14 -1.36 -9.53
CA ILE A 182 0.00 -2.81 -9.41
C ILE A 182 -1.20 -3.40 -8.66
N ALA A 183 -1.85 -4.36 -9.30
CA ALA A 183 -2.86 -5.22 -8.70
C ALA A 183 -2.21 -6.41 -7.97
N PRO A 184 -2.67 -6.78 -6.76
CA PRO A 184 -2.03 -7.77 -5.89
C PRO A 184 -2.42 -9.21 -6.27
N ILE A 185 -2.13 -9.59 -7.51
CA ILE A 185 -2.36 -10.93 -8.06
C ILE A 185 -1.00 -11.54 -8.34
N GLY A 186 -0.69 -12.70 -7.77
CA GLY A 186 0.57 -13.41 -8.00
C GLY A 186 0.43 -14.62 -8.92
N VAL A 187 1.58 -15.12 -9.39
CA VAL A 187 1.69 -16.28 -10.27
C VAL A 187 2.52 -17.39 -9.62
N GLY A 188 1.99 -18.62 -9.65
CA GLY A 188 2.68 -19.84 -9.21
C GLY A 188 3.65 -20.41 -10.24
N GLU A 189 4.48 -21.35 -9.81
CA GLU A 189 5.46 -22.02 -10.67
C GLU A 189 4.81 -22.77 -11.85
N ASN A 190 3.57 -23.25 -11.69
CA ASN A 190 2.81 -23.92 -12.76
C ASN A 190 1.75 -23.00 -13.40
N ASN A 191 1.95 -21.68 -13.33
CA ASN A 191 1.03 -20.64 -13.81
C ASN A 191 -0.32 -20.58 -13.07
N GLU A 192 -0.37 -21.09 -11.83
CA GLU A 192 -1.50 -20.83 -10.94
C GLU A 192 -1.62 -19.33 -10.67
N THR A 193 -2.84 -18.87 -10.43
CA THR A 193 -3.09 -17.48 -10.05
C THR A 193 -3.48 -17.43 -8.58
N TYR A 194 -2.90 -16.49 -7.86
CA TYR A 194 -3.16 -16.29 -6.44
C TYR A 194 -3.64 -14.88 -6.14
N ASN A 195 -4.68 -14.80 -5.32
CA ASN A 195 -5.13 -13.58 -4.65
C ASN A 195 -4.20 -13.31 -3.45
N ILE A 196 -3.59 -12.13 -3.39
CA ILE A 196 -2.64 -11.78 -2.32
C ILE A 196 -3.13 -10.52 -1.62
N ASN A 197 -2.91 -10.43 -0.30
CA ASN A 197 -3.19 -9.21 0.43
C ASN A 197 -2.35 -8.04 -0.11
N ALA A 198 -3.02 -6.94 -0.47
CA ALA A 198 -2.39 -5.77 -1.07
C ALA A 198 -1.34 -5.11 -0.17
N ASP A 199 -1.52 -5.14 1.16
CA ASP A 199 -0.55 -4.61 2.10
C ASP A 199 0.75 -5.44 2.01
N LEU A 200 0.64 -6.78 2.00
CA LEU A 200 1.80 -7.68 1.87
C LEU A 200 2.55 -7.51 0.55
N VAL A 201 1.81 -7.35 -0.57
CA VAL A 201 2.43 -7.05 -1.88
C VAL A 201 3.17 -5.72 -1.83
N ALA A 202 2.57 -4.67 -1.25
CA ALA A 202 3.21 -3.36 -1.12
C ALA A 202 4.48 -3.43 -0.25
N GLY A 203 4.43 -4.18 0.86
CA GLY A 203 5.59 -4.41 1.71
C GLY A 203 6.73 -5.09 0.96
N LYS A 204 6.45 -6.24 0.33
CA LYS A 204 7.48 -6.98 -0.42
C LYS A 204 8.04 -6.21 -1.61
N LEU A 205 7.19 -5.46 -2.31
CA LEU A 205 7.62 -4.58 -3.39
C LEU A 205 8.53 -3.46 -2.87
N ALA A 206 8.22 -2.87 -1.71
CA ALA A 206 9.05 -1.85 -1.09
C ALA A 206 10.41 -2.38 -0.66
N GLU A 207 10.46 -3.59 -0.08
CA GLU A 207 11.70 -4.30 0.27
C GLU A 207 12.58 -4.50 -0.99
N GLU A 208 12.03 -5.12 -2.03
CA GLU A 208 12.76 -5.47 -3.27
C GLU A 208 13.21 -4.26 -4.09
N LEU A 209 12.48 -3.14 -4.00
CA LEU A 209 12.85 -1.87 -4.63
C LEU A 209 13.78 -1.03 -3.77
N CYS A 210 14.10 -1.46 -2.54
CA CYS A 210 14.83 -0.67 -1.54
C CYS A 210 14.22 0.73 -1.38
N ALA A 211 12.89 0.78 -1.22
CA ALA A 211 12.14 2.03 -1.19
C ALA A 211 12.55 2.90 0.00
N GLU A 212 12.50 4.21 -0.19
CA GLU A 212 12.74 5.19 0.87
C GLU A 212 11.55 5.24 1.85
N LYS A 213 10.34 5.08 1.31
CA LYS A 213 9.11 5.03 2.10
C LYS A 213 8.17 3.94 1.58
N LEU A 214 7.57 3.21 2.53
CA LEU A 214 6.32 2.49 2.33
C LEU A 214 5.19 3.30 2.98
N ILE A 215 4.14 3.63 2.23
CA ILE A 215 2.96 4.33 2.76
C ILE A 215 1.75 3.42 2.63
N LEU A 216 1.13 3.08 3.74
CA LEU A 216 -0.08 2.25 3.82
C LEU A 216 -1.28 3.15 4.14
N LEU A 217 -2.10 3.44 3.12
CA LEU A 217 -3.36 4.15 3.34
C LEU A 217 -4.39 3.25 4.04
N THR A 218 -5.05 3.81 5.04
CA THR A 218 -6.07 3.13 5.84
C THR A 218 -7.21 4.09 6.19
N ASP A 219 -8.25 3.57 6.85
CA ASP A 219 -9.47 4.32 7.20
C ASP A 219 -9.47 4.82 8.66
N VAL A 220 -8.28 4.87 9.27
CA VAL A 220 -8.05 5.31 10.64
C VAL A 220 -6.84 6.22 10.68
N GLU A 221 -6.75 7.06 11.70
CA GLU A 221 -5.66 8.04 11.91
C GLU A 221 -4.26 7.40 11.89
N GLY A 222 -4.16 6.17 12.39
CA GLY A 222 -2.93 5.42 12.50
C GLY A 222 -3.02 4.41 13.63
N LEU A 223 -1.89 4.02 14.19
CA LEU A 223 -1.82 3.21 15.39
C LEU A 223 -2.02 4.09 16.63
N LYS A 224 -2.97 3.71 17.48
CA LYS A 224 -3.23 4.38 18.75
C LYS A 224 -2.85 3.51 19.94
N ASP A 225 -2.49 4.15 21.06
CA ASP A 225 -2.30 3.48 22.33
C ASP A 225 -3.63 3.16 23.03
N LYS A 226 -3.55 2.57 24.23
CA LYS A 226 -4.74 2.23 25.04
C LYS A 226 -5.54 3.44 25.52
N ASN A 227 -4.99 4.66 25.39
CA ASN A 227 -5.63 5.91 25.77
C ASN A 227 -6.14 6.68 24.53
N ASP A 228 -6.23 6.03 23.37
CA ASP A 228 -6.64 6.62 22.08
C ASP A 228 -5.69 7.71 21.54
N LYS A 229 -4.43 7.73 22.00
CA LYS A 229 -3.41 8.66 21.50
C LYS A 229 -2.66 8.06 20.30
N LEU A 230 -2.54 8.83 19.21
CA LEU A 230 -1.73 8.46 18.04
C LEU A 230 -0.26 8.24 18.43
N LEU A 231 0.29 7.10 18.01
CA LEU A 231 1.69 6.73 18.17
C LEU A 231 2.44 6.96 16.87
N THR A 232 3.63 7.58 16.95
CA THR A 232 4.47 7.84 15.78
C THR A 232 5.96 7.87 16.12
N GLY A 233 6.79 7.53 15.14
CA GLY A 233 8.24 7.34 15.30
C GLY A 233 8.57 6.16 16.19
N LEU A 234 7.89 5.04 15.95
CA LEU A 234 8.13 3.79 16.65
C LEU A 234 9.29 3.03 16.00
N SER A 235 10.18 2.50 16.83
CA SER A 235 11.16 1.50 16.42
C SER A 235 10.51 0.12 16.26
N SER A 236 11.17 -0.77 15.52
CA SER A 236 10.78 -2.18 15.40
C SER A 236 10.54 -2.85 16.77
N GLY A 237 11.46 -2.64 17.72
CA GLY A 237 11.35 -3.21 19.06
C GLY A 237 10.20 -2.64 19.90
N GLU A 238 9.81 -1.39 19.71
CA GLU A 238 8.63 -0.81 20.36
C GLU A 238 7.34 -1.39 19.80
N VAL A 239 7.27 -1.57 18.48
CA VAL A 239 6.14 -2.22 17.81
C VAL A 239 5.96 -3.64 18.34
N ASP A 240 7.04 -4.44 18.43
CA ASP A 240 6.97 -5.80 18.97
C ASP A 240 6.43 -5.85 20.40
N ARG A 241 6.82 -4.89 21.25
CA ARG A 241 6.28 -4.77 22.61
C ARG A 241 4.79 -4.45 22.62
N LEU A 242 4.33 -3.59 21.72
CA LEU A 242 2.91 -3.22 21.58
C LEU A 242 2.05 -4.38 21.05
N ILE A 243 2.61 -5.26 20.23
CA ILE A 243 1.96 -6.51 19.82
C ILE A 243 1.86 -7.45 21.03
N ASN A 244 2.98 -7.69 21.73
CA ASN A 244 3.05 -8.65 22.84
C ASN A 244 2.19 -8.26 24.05
N ASN A 245 1.98 -6.96 24.29
CA ASN A 245 1.15 -6.47 25.40
C ASN A 245 -0.34 -6.31 25.04
N GLY A 246 -0.73 -6.76 23.83
CA GLY A 246 -2.10 -6.75 23.34
C GLY A 246 -2.66 -5.37 22.99
N THR A 247 -1.81 -4.35 22.82
CA THR A 247 -2.28 -3.03 22.34
C THR A 247 -2.67 -3.09 20.86
N ILE A 248 -1.87 -3.76 20.05
CA ILE A 248 -2.14 -3.94 18.61
C ILE A 248 -2.93 -5.22 18.39
N THR A 249 -4.17 -5.09 17.93
CA THR A 249 -5.07 -6.23 17.69
C THR A 249 -5.86 -6.07 16.39
N GLY A 250 -6.60 -7.11 16.01
CA GLY A 250 -7.53 -7.10 14.88
C GLY A 250 -6.87 -6.77 13.54
N GLY A 251 -7.59 -6.03 12.69
CA GLY A 251 -7.16 -5.69 11.33
C GLY A 251 -5.92 -4.79 11.24
N MET A 252 -5.49 -4.18 12.34
CA MET A 252 -4.24 -3.40 12.38
C MET A 252 -3.00 -4.29 12.46
N LEU A 253 -3.13 -5.49 13.01
CA LEU A 253 -1.99 -6.40 13.20
C LEU A 253 -1.31 -6.80 11.88
N PRO A 254 -2.03 -7.19 10.79
CA PRO A 254 -1.40 -7.47 9.50
C PRO A 254 -0.69 -6.26 8.89
N LYS A 255 -1.27 -5.05 9.02
CA LYS A 255 -0.67 -3.80 8.53
C LYS A 255 0.63 -3.48 9.24
N ILE A 256 0.63 -3.57 10.56
CA ILE A 256 1.80 -3.32 11.39
C ILE A 256 2.88 -4.37 11.10
N LYS A 257 2.54 -5.66 11.01
CA LYS A 257 3.49 -6.71 10.63
C LYS A 257 4.10 -6.46 9.25
N CYS A 258 3.30 -5.99 8.30
CA CYS A 258 3.79 -5.60 6.97
C CYS A 258 4.77 -4.42 7.05
N ALA A 259 4.40 -3.35 7.75
CA ALA A 259 5.25 -2.18 7.94
C ALA A 259 6.58 -2.54 8.63
N LEU A 260 6.51 -3.39 9.65
CA LEU A 260 7.66 -3.89 10.39
C LEU A 260 8.57 -4.77 9.51
N SER A 261 8.00 -5.72 8.75
CA SER A 261 8.73 -6.53 7.78
C SER A 261 9.47 -5.65 6.79
N ALA A 262 8.79 -4.64 6.23
CA ALA A 262 9.37 -3.75 5.24
C ALA A 262 10.59 -2.99 5.79
N VAL A 263 10.44 -2.41 6.99
CA VAL A 263 11.54 -1.66 7.64
C VAL A 263 12.70 -2.58 8.01
N ASN A 264 12.42 -3.79 8.50
CA ASN A 264 13.46 -4.79 8.78
C ASN A 264 14.11 -5.35 7.50
N GLY A 265 13.40 -5.32 6.37
CA GLY A 265 13.87 -5.71 5.05
C GLY A 265 14.63 -4.61 4.31
N GLY A 266 14.87 -3.45 4.93
CA GLY A 266 15.71 -2.38 4.38
C GLY A 266 14.97 -1.14 3.87
N VAL A 267 13.64 -1.09 3.98
CA VAL A 267 12.88 0.14 3.73
C VAL A 267 13.20 1.16 4.83
N ILE A 268 13.55 2.39 4.47
CA ILE A 268 14.03 3.38 5.45
C ILE A 268 12.95 3.75 6.47
N SER A 269 11.71 3.90 6.02
CA SER A 269 10.56 4.14 6.89
C SER A 269 9.25 3.60 6.31
N SER A 270 8.36 3.15 7.20
CA SER A 270 7.00 2.78 6.83
C SER A 270 6.00 3.67 7.56
N HIS A 271 4.95 4.07 6.87
CA HIS A 271 3.96 5.02 7.32
C HIS A 271 2.57 4.41 7.21
N ILE A 272 1.77 4.49 8.27
CA ILE A 272 0.35 4.10 8.25
C ILE A 272 -0.45 5.38 8.49
N ILE A 273 -1.17 5.83 7.47
CA ILE A 273 -1.82 7.15 7.48
C ILE A 273 -3.29 7.06 7.06
N ASP A 274 -4.07 8.04 7.51
CA ASP A 274 -5.49 8.13 7.18
C ASP A 274 -5.70 8.62 5.74
N GLY A 275 -6.16 7.73 4.87
CA GLY A 275 -6.48 8.03 3.49
C GLY A 275 -7.70 8.93 3.30
N ARG A 276 -8.44 9.24 4.38
CA ARG A 276 -9.59 10.17 4.36
C ARG A 276 -9.17 11.62 4.49
N VAL A 277 -7.92 11.90 4.86
CA VAL A 277 -7.37 13.24 4.89
C VAL A 277 -6.98 13.67 3.46
N PRO A 278 -7.54 14.76 2.92
CA PRO A 278 -7.11 15.29 1.62
C PRO A 278 -5.61 15.58 1.63
N HIS A 279 -4.93 15.21 0.55
CA HIS A 279 -3.48 15.37 0.41
C HIS A 279 -2.62 14.64 1.45
N ALA A 280 -3.13 13.57 2.09
CA ALA A 280 -2.41 12.80 3.11
C ALA A 280 -1.01 12.35 2.67
N ILE A 281 -0.85 11.95 1.41
CA ILE A 281 0.45 11.51 0.88
C ILE A 281 1.44 12.67 0.83
N LEU A 282 1.01 13.84 0.36
CA LEU A 282 1.88 15.01 0.29
C LEU A 282 2.24 15.52 1.67
N LEU A 283 1.30 15.49 2.62
CA LEU A 283 1.59 15.82 4.02
C LEU A 283 2.68 14.89 4.58
N GLU A 284 2.63 13.59 4.28
CA GLU A 284 3.61 12.61 4.77
C GLU A 284 4.99 12.66 4.07
N VAL A 285 5.05 13.25 2.87
CA VAL A 285 6.29 13.32 2.07
C VAL A 285 6.94 14.70 2.14
N LEU A 286 6.13 15.77 2.27
CA LEU A 286 6.57 17.17 2.17
C LEU A 286 6.50 17.93 3.50
N THR A 287 6.28 17.24 4.61
CA THR A 287 6.32 17.82 5.96
C THR A 287 6.96 16.86 6.97
N ASP A 288 7.45 17.38 8.09
CA ASP A 288 7.98 16.58 9.21
C ASP A 288 6.93 16.19 10.26
N GLU A 289 5.76 16.86 10.27
CA GLU A 289 4.69 16.55 11.24
C GLU A 289 4.06 15.19 10.95
N GLY A 290 3.91 14.84 9.66
CA GLY A 290 3.22 13.64 9.21
C GLY A 290 1.73 13.64 9.59
N VAL A 291 0.99 12.63 9.13
CA VAL A 291 -0.46 12.49 9.43
C VAL A 291 -0.83 11.10 9.91
N GLY A 292 0.12 10.38 10.49
CA GLY A 292 -0.13 9.06 11.04
C GLY A 292 1.06 8.46 11.76
N THR A 293 1.14 7.13 11.73
CA THR A 293 2.17 6.37 12.43
C THR A 293 3.38 6.15 11.54
N LEU A 294 4.51 6.73 11.93
CA LEU A 294 5.82 6.43 11.39
C LEU A 294 6.46 5.24 12.16
N ILE A 295 6.97 4.26 11.40
CA ILE A 295 7.83 3.18 11.88
C ILE A 295 9.19 3.30 11.17
N THR A 296 10.29 3.33 11.92
CA THR A 296 11.65 3.41 11.36
C THR A 296 12.69 2.84 12.32
N ASN A 297 13.78 2.30 11.76
CA ASN A 297 14.95 1.86 12.52
C ASN A 297 16.07 2.93 12.55
N LEU A 298 15.84 4.13 12.00
CA LEU A 298 16.79 5.24 12.11
C LEU A 298 16.68 5.89 13.50
N ASN A 299 17.81 6.04 14.18
CA ASN A 299 17.89 6.76 15.45
C ASN A 299 17.55 8.25 15.22
N ARG A 300 16.62 8.78 16.03
CA ARG A 300 16.17 10.18 15.98
C ARG A 300 17.27 11.22 16.25
N GLU A 301 18.45 10.83 16.72
CA GLU A 301 19.52 11.75 17.12
C GLU A 301 20.30 12.40 15.96
N LEU A 302 20.03 12.07 14.70
CA LEU A 302 20.84 12.55 13.57
C LEU A 302 20.27 13.75 12.80
N ASN A 303 19.13 14.31 13.20
CA ASN A 303 18.49 15.44 12.50
C ASN A 303 18.15 16.65 13.40
N SER A 304 18.82 16.81 14.54
CA SER A 304 18.78 18.05 15.35
C SER A 304 19.90 19.00 14.95
#